data_AF-A0A1J4WRQ9-F1
#
_entry.id   AF-A0A1J4WRQ9-F1
#
_cell.length_a   1.000
_cell.length_b   1.000
_cell.length_c   1.000
_cell.angle_alpha   90.00
_cell.angle_beta   90.00
_cell.angle_gamma   90.00
#
_symmetry.space_group_name_H-M   'P 1'
#
loop_
_entity.id
_entity.type
_entity.pdbx_description
1 polymer ?
#
loop_
_entity_poly.entity_id
_entity_poly.type
_entity_poly.pdbx_seq_one_letter_code
_entity_poly.pdbx_strand_id
1 'polypeptide(L)'
;MKKMMLYNLQITQKEVPTATYIFGTRLLLTLGVAILGKKLDSKIFQPFRSVDEIIALKGAMRKAHKGNIPILIKKVGDKITVSGRLYKSDGLAHDPNIGALSLVCAAIRKLGWKGEIIITKHGLKQAHIQPNNKFIKIANRLGLKFDRLSVPASPKSDAYWKYETEGEKLGTIFIHLVIENFTKGYSIFENHAGCEKGYFITSEGKHIPLEKYSDRKAYKAGNKNKIISIPDLILIDFGRSEIINIEGKKYQFRQNGIKELKGFSDIEKTYIKEYYPKFKITRTVVLYGGTETKIIEIKVGFLLNENGDLVLGIKAPKLFREAIKNLLDFWS
;
A
#
# COMPACT_ATOMS: atom_id res chain seq x y z
N MET A 1 -23.02 12.27 -1.99
CA MET A 1 -21.65 12.38 -1.44
C MET A 1 -20.65 12.45 -2.58
N LYS A 2 -19.81 13.49 -2.62
CA LYS A 2 -18.74 13.66 -3.62
C LYS A 2 -17.62 12.65 -3.32
N LYS A 3 -17.18 11.90 -4.32
CA LYS A 3 -16.06 10.94 -4.17
C LYS A 3 -14.77 11.62 -4.63
N MET A 4 -13.74 11.58 -3.81
CA MET A 4 -12.46 12.22 -4.10
C MET A 4 -11.32 11.22 -3.95
N MET A 5 -10.37 11.27 -4.88
CA MET A 5 -9.11 10.54 -4.82
C MET A 5 -7.99 11.57 -4.88
N LEU A 6 -7.17 11.62 -3.84
CA LEU A 6 -6.06 12.55 -3.71
C LEU A 6 -4.76 11.83 -4.11
N TYR A 7 -3.95 12.48 -4.93
CA TYR A 7 -2.59 12.07 -5.23
C TYR A 7 -1.62 13.13 -4.73
N ASN A 8 -0.56 12.70 -4.06
CA ASN A 8 0.59 13.52 -3.76
C ASN A 8 1.77 13.05 -4.63
N LEU A 9 1.99 13.69 -5.78
CA LEU A 9 3.05 13.26 -6.70
C LEU A 9 4.42 13.74 -6.20
N GLN A 10 5.27 12.78 -5.84
CA GLN A 10 6.68 13.02 -5.49
C GLN A 10 7.62 13.05 -6.70
N ILE A 11 7.13 12.60 -7.86
CA ILE A 11 7.87 12.61 -9.13
C ILE A 11 7.01 13.19 -10.25
N THR A 12 7.66 13.69 -11.29
CA THR A 12 6.99 14.17 -12.50
C THR A 12 6.11 13.07 -13.10
N GLN A 13 4.85 13.41 -13.39
CA GLN A 13 3.94 12.50 -14.07
C GLN A 13 4.47 12.17 -15.46
N LYS A 14 4.41 10.88 -15.83
CA LYS A 14 4.76 10.45 -17.20
C LYS A 14 3.89 11.17 -18.22
N GLU A 15 4.52 11.66 -19.30
CA GLU A 15 3.84 12.34 -20.39
C GLU A 15 2.85 11.42 -21.11
N VAL A 16 3.30 10.21 -21.44
CA VAL A 16 2.45 9.21 -22.11
C VAL A 16 1.82 8.26 -21.08
N PRO A 17 0.49 8.31 -20.88
CA PRO A 17 -0.17 7.43 -19.95
C PRO A 17 -0.21 5.99 -20.48
N THR A 18 -0.03 5.02 -19.59
CA THR A 18 -0.17 3.60 -19.96
C THR A 18 -1.63 3.23 -20.18
N ALA A 19 -1.92 2.21 -21.00
CA ALA A 19 -3.29 1.75 -21.23
C ALA A 19 -4.01 1.34 -19.94
N THR A 20 -3.29 0.74 -18.98
CA THR A 20 -3.84 0.40 -17.65
C THR A 20 -4.24 1.64 -16.87
N TYR A 21 -3.42 2.69 -16.91
CA TYR A 21 -3.72 3.96 -16.24
C TYR A 21 -4.93 4.64 -16.89
N ILE A 22 -4.99 4.69 -18.23
CA ILE A 22 -6.15 5.22 -18.96
C ILE A 22 -7.42 4.47 -18.57
N PHE A 23 -7.40 3.13 -18.67
CA PHE A 23 -8.57 2.31 -18.37
C PHE A 23 -9.05 2.49 -16.93
N GLY A 24 -8.15 2.40 -15.94
CA GLY A 24 -8.48 2.57 -14.53
C GLY A 24 -9.04 3.95 -14.20
N THR A 25 -8.39 5.01 -14.69
CA THR A 25 -8.85 6.39 -14.48
C THR A 25 -10.22 6.63 -15.10
N ARG A 26 -10.45 6.19 -16.34
CA ARG A 26 -11.76 6.35 -16.99
C ARG A 26 -12.87 5.63 -16.22
N LEU A 27 -12.61 4.45 -15.65
CA LEU A 27 -13.58 3.75 -14.80
C LEU A 27 -13.92 4.55 -13.53
N LEU A 28 -12.90 5.12 -12.86
CA LEU A 28 -13.10 5.97 -11.69
C LEU A 28 -13.92 7.23 -12.02
N LEU A 29 -13.63 7.87 -13.15
CA LEU A 29 -14.38 9.03 -13.64
C LEU A 29 -15.85 8.67 -13.94
N THR A 30 -16.11 7.51 -14.56
CA THR A 30 -17.47 6.98 -14.75
C THR A 30 -18.23 6.80 -13.43
N LEU A 31 -17.53 6.46 -12.34
CA LEU A 31 -18.11 6.35 -11.00
C LEU A 31 -18.29 7.69 -10.27
N GLY A 32 -17.95 8.81 -10.91
CA GLY A 32 -18.03 10.17 -10.37
C GLY A 32 -16.93 10.50 -9.38
N VAL A 33 -15.76 9.85 -9.49
CA VAL A 33 -14.60 10.14 -8.62
C VAL A 33 -13.84 11.32 -9.18
N ALA A 34 -13.71 12.39 -8.39
CA ALA A 34 -12.82 13.51 -8.68
C ALA A 34 -11.39 13.14 -8.29
N ILE A 35 -10.44 13.31 -9.20
CA ILE A 35 -9.03 12.99 -8.98
C ILE A 35 -8.25 14.32 -8.85
N LEU A 36 -7.60 14.52 -7.71
CA LEU A 36 -6.80 15.71 -7.42
C LEU A 36 -5.31 15.35 -7.34
N GLY A 37 -4.45 16.34 -7.61
CA GLY A 37 -2.99 16.19 -7.56
C GLY A 37 -2.36 15.49 -8.78
N LYS A 38 -3.16 15.23 -9.83
CA LYS A 38 -2.69 14.76 -11.14
C LYS A 38 -3.21 15.65 -12.26
N LYS A 39 -2.41 15.81 -13.31
CA LYS A 39 -2.85 16.47 -14.54
C LYS A 39 -3.52 15.42 -15.44
N LEU A 40 -4.81 15.59 -15.66
CA LEU A 40 -5.59 14.72 -16.54
C LEU A 40 -5.87 15.45 -17.86
N ASP A 41 -5.34 14.92 -18.96
CA ASP A 41 -5.74 15.35 -20.30
C ASP A 41 -7.23 15.04 -20.53
N SER A 42 -8.04 16.09 -20.69
CA SER A 42 -9.49 16.00 -20.91
C SER A 42 -9.88 15.28 -22.21
N LYS A 43 -8.96 15.15 -23.18
CA LYS A 43 -9.19 14.39 -24.42
C LYS A 43 -9.05 12.88 -24.19
N ILE A 44 -8.15 12.48 -23.29
CA ILE A 44 -7.84 11.06 -23.01
C ILE A 44 -8.72 10.54 -21.87
N PHE A 45 -8.83 11.30 -20.79
CA PHE A 45 -9.47 10.89 -19.54
C PHE A 45 -10.91 11.37 -19.48
N GLN A 46 -11.77 10.74 -20.28
CA GLN A 46 -13.22 10.95 -20.24
C GLN A 46 -13.94 9.76 -19.60
N PRO A 47 -15.01 9.98 -18.82
CA PRO A 47 -15.90 8.90 -18.41
C PRO A 47 -16.32 8.05 -19.60
N PHE A 48 -16.42 6.74 -19.41
CA PHE A 48 -17.11 5.88 -20.38
C PHE A 48 -18.58 6.28 -20.50
N ARG A 49 -19.12 6.19 -21.72
CA ARG A 49 -20.53 6.49 -22.01
C ARG A 49 -21.39 5.23 -22.11
N SER A 50 -20.77 4.08 -22.40
CA SER A 50 -21.47 2.80 -22.55
C SER A 50 -20.62 1.62 -22.07
N VAL A 51 -21.28 0.50 -21.79
CA VAL A 51 -20.60 -0.76 -21.44
C VAL A 51 -19.73 -1.26 -22.61
N ASP A 52 -20.18 -1.02 -23.85
CA ASP A 52 -19.46 -1.47 -25.04
C ASP A 52 -18.12 -0.72 -25.21
N GLU A 53 -18.03 0.55 -24.78
CA GLU A 53 -16.74 1.27 -24.72
C GLU A 53 -15.76 0.64 -23.71
N ILE A 54 -16.25 0.19 -22.55
CA ILE A 54 -15.41 -0.52 -21.56
C ILE A 54 -14.86 -1.81 -22.18
N ILE A 55 -15.73 -2.58 -22.85
CA ILE A 55 -15.36 -3.84 -23.51
C ILE A 55 -14.32 -3.60 -24.61
N ALA A 56 -14.58 -2.62 -25.48
CA ALA A 56 -13.70 -2.29 -26.60
C ALA A 56 -12.32 -1.84 -26.10
N LEU A 57 -12.26 -0.89 -25.17
CA LEU A 57 -10.98 -0.40 -24.64
C LEU A 57 -10.21 -1.52 -23.93
N LYS A 58 -10.90 -2.32 -23.10
CA LYS A 58 -10.25 -3.44 -22.38
C LYS A 58 -9.77 -4.55 -23.32
N GLY A 59 -10.46 -4.74 -24.44
CA GLY A 59 -10.15 -5.72 -25.48
C GLY A 59 -8.93 -5.33 -26.33
N ALA A 60 -8.75 -4.03 -26.58
CA ALA A 60 -7.58 -3.50 -27.30
C ALA A 60 -6.29 -3.50 -26.46
N MET A 61 -6.39 -3.63 -25.14
CA MET A 61 -5.22 -3.68 -24.25
C MET A 61 -4.43 -4.99 -24.41
N ARG A 62 -3.10 -4.90 -24.26
CA ARG A 62 -2.21 -6.06 -24.19
C ARG A 62 -2.70 -7.07 -23.15
N LYS A 63 -2.79 -8.34 -23.56
CA LYS A 63 -3.17 -9.45 -22.66
C LYS A 63 -2.07 -9.74 -21.64
N ALA A 64 -2.46 -10.36 -20.53
CA ALA A 64 -1.52 -10.81 -19.51
C ALA A 64 -0.49 -11.79 -20.10
N HIS A 65 0.70 -11.87 -19.48
CA HIS A 65 1.75 -12.80 -19.88
C HIS A 65 1.29 -14.27 -19.84
N LYS A 66 1.94 -15.13 -20.63
CA LYS A 66 1.66 -16.57 -20.69
C LYS A 66 1.67 -17.18 -19.29
N GLY A 67 0.63 -17.93 -18.94
CA GLY A 67 0.44 -18.52 -17.62
C GLY A 67 -0.38 -17.68 -16.63
N ASN A 68 -0.80 -16.45 -16.98
CA ASN A 68 -1.71 -15.65 -16.18
C ASN A 68 -3.11 -15.56 -16.82
N ILE A 69 -4.14 -15.39 -16.00
CA ILE A 69 -5.53 -15.24 -16.46
C ILE A 69 -5.78 -13.78 -16.82
N PRO A 70 -6.02 -13.44 -18.10
CA PRO A 70 -6.33 -12.06 -18.47
C PRO A 70 -7.72 -11.66 -17.98
N ILE A 71 -7.90 -10.37 -17.70
CA ILE A 71 -9.22 -9.79 -17.53
C ILE A 71 -9.82 -9.56 -18.91
N LEU A 72 -10.87 -10.32 -19.23
CA LEU A 72 -11.66 -10.23 -20.45
C LEU A 72 -13.11 -9.93 -20.05
N ILE A 73 -13.76 -9.07 -20.81
CA ILE A 73 -15.15 -8.69 -20.59
C ILE A 73 -15.89 -9.10 -21.86
N LYS A 74 -16.94 -9.90 -21.73
CA LYS A 74 -17.77 -10.32 -22.87
C LYS A 74 -19.24 -10.15 -22.55
N LYS A 75 -19.97 -9.54 -23.48
CA LYS A 75 -21.43 -9.41 -23.45
C LYS A 75 -22.03 -10.51 -24.32
N VAL A 76 -22.92 -11.33 -23.76
CA VAL A 76 -23.60 -12.44 -24.43
C VAL A 76 -25.06 -12.40 -23.99
N GLY A 77 -25.95 -11.96 -24.89
CA GLY A 77 -27.36 -11.74 -24.57
C GLY A 77 -27.54 -10.76 -23.40
N ASP A 78 -28.27 -11.19 -22.38
CA ASP A 78 -28.55 -10.46 -21.13
C ASP A 78 -27.46 -10.64 -20.05
N LYS A 79 -26.30 -11.21 -20.42
CA LYS A 79 -25.22 -11.52 -19.48
C LYS A 79 -23.91 -10.84 -19.87
N ILE A 80 -23.15 -10.43 -18.86
CA ILE A 80 -21.74 -10.05 -19.00
C ILE A 80 -20.89 -11.01 -18.20
N THR A 81 -19.85 -11.54 -18.83
CA THR A 81 -18.82 -12.30 -18.14
C THR A 81 -17.58 -11.45 -17.97
N VAL A 82 -16.98 -11.51 -16.79
CA VAL A 82 -15.69 -10.85 -16.49
C VAL A 82 -14.73 -11.91 -15.97
N SER A 83 -13.67 -12.20 -16.72
CA SER A 83 -12.67 -13.17 -16.28
C SER A 83 -11.63 -12.53 -15.37
N GLY A 84 -11.06 -13.30 -14.43
CA GLY A 84 -9.90 -12.84 -13.67
C GLY A 84 -9.59 -13.76 -12.50
N ARG A 85 -8.31 -14.08 -12.29
CA ARG A 85 -7.86 -14.91 -11.17
C ARG A 85 -8.12 -14.20 -9.84
N LEU A 86 -8.81 -14.87 -8.91
CA LEU A 86 -9.01 -14.39 -7.54
C LEU A 86 -8.30 -15.25 -6.51
N TYR A 87 -7.96 -16.50 -6.87
CA TYR A 87 -7.26 -17.44 -6.01
C TYR A 87 -5.78 -17.10 -5.84
N LYS A 88 -5.36 -16.98 -4.58
CA LYS A 88 -3.95 -16.85 -4.15
C LYS A 88 -3.82 -17.38 -2.71
N SER A 89 -2.76 -18.12 -2.42
CA SER A 89 -2.44 -18.62 -1.08
C SER A 89 -3.63 -19.30 -0.37
N ASP A 90 -4.24 -20.27 -1.04
CA ASP A 90 -5.40 -21.04 -0.54
C ASP A 90 -6.65 -20.22 -0.22
N GLY A 91 -6.82 -19.05 -0.85
CA GLY A 91 -7.99 -18.22 -0.60
C GLY A 91 -8.31 -17.20 -1.68
N LEU A 92 -9.40 -16.47 -1.45
CA LEU A 92 -9.80 -15.30 -2.23
C LEU A 92 -8.95 -14.10 -1.79
N ALA A 93 -7.74 -14.01 -2.33
CA ALA A 93 -6.69 -13.08 -1.87
C ALA A 93 -5.83 -12.47 -2.98
N HIS A 94 -6.25 -12.55 -4.25
CA HIS A 94 -5.52 -11.91 -5.35
C HIS A 94 -5.86 -10.41 -5.47
N ASP A 95 -5.33 -9.60 -4.55
CA ASP A 95 -5.67 -8.17 -4.38
C ASP A 95 -5.73 -7.32 -5.66
N PRO A 96 -4.76 -7.41 -6.60
CA PRO A 96 -4.83 -6.60 -7.82
C PRO A 96 -6.09 -6.86 -8.65
N ASN A 97 -6.55 -8.12 -8.69
CA ASN A 97 -7.74 -8.49 -9.46
C ASN A 97 -9.01 -8.24 -8.65
N ILE A 98 -8.98 -8.37 -7.33
CA ILE A 98 -10.10 -7.96 -6.47
C ILE A 98 -10.46 -6.50 -6.77
N GLY A 99 -9.48 -5.59 -6.72
CA GLY A 99 -9.71 -4.18 -7.02
C GLY A 99 -10.16 -3.93 -8.46
N ALA A 100 -9.46 -4.52 -9.44
CA ALA A 100 -9.77 -4.31 -10.85
C ALA A 100 -11.17 -4.83 -11.24
N LEU A 101 -11.54 -6.03 -10.80
CA LEU A 101 -12.85 -6.62 -11.10
C LEU A 101 -13.97 -5.85 -10.40
N SER A 102 -13.78 -5.44 -9.15
CA SER A 102 -14.74 -4.58 -8.44
C SER A 102 -14.98 -3.26 -9.18
N LEU A 103 -13.92 -2.59 -9.62
CA LEU A 103 -14.01 -1.31 -10.33
C LEU A 103 -14.72 -1.46 -11.69
N VAL A 104 -14.36 -2.49 -12.46
CA VAL A 104 -15.00 -2.79 -13.75
C VAL A 104 -16.50 -3.08 -13.57
N CYS A 105 -16.86 -3.98 -12.64
CA CYS A 105 -18.25 -4.35 -12.44
C CYS A 105 -19.09 -3.18 -11.91
N ALA A 106 -18.52 -2.36 -11.02
CA ALA A 106 -19.18 -1.16 -10.53
C ALA A 106 -19.46 -0.16 -11.66
N ALA A 107 -18.50 0.06 -12.57
CA ALA A 107 -18.68 0.94 -13.72
C ALA A 107 -19.74 0.41 -14.69
N ILE A 108 -19.75 -0.90 -14.96
CA ILE A 108 -20.79 -1.56 -15.78
C ILE A 108 -22.19 -1.34 -15.19
N ARG A 109 -22.35 -1.51 -13.87
CA ARG A 109 -23.60 -1.21 -13.16
C ARG A 109 -23.97 0.28 -13.24
N LYS A 110 -23.00 1.17 -13.06
CA LYS A 110 -23.22 2.63 -13.15
C LYS A 110 -23.68 3.09 -14.53
N LEU A 111 -23.28 2.38 -15.58
CA LEU A 111 -23.71 2.62 -16.97
C LEU A 111 -25.06 1.98 -17.32
N GLY A 112 -25.78 1.46 -16.32
CA GLY A 112 -27.18 1.02 -16.47
C GLY A 112 -27.37 -0.45 -16.80
N TRP A 113 -26.33 -1.28 -16.80
CA TRP A 113 -26.49 -2.72 -17.03
C TRP A 113 -27.29 -3.38 -15.88
N LYS A 114 -28.48 -3.88 -16.20
CA LYS A 114 -29.36 -4.59 -15.25
C LYS A 114 -29.25 -6.12 -15.31
N GLY A 115 -28.70 -6.66 -16.39
CA GLY A 115 -28.53 -8.10 -16.61
C GLY A 115 -27.48 -8.74 -15.68
N GLU A 116 -27.20 -10.02 -15.89
CA GLU A 116 -26.24 -10.74 -15.04
C GLU A 116 -24.80 -10.24 -15.26
N ILE A 117 -24.00 -10.23 -14.19
CA ILE A 117 -22.54 -10.10 -14.26
C ILE A 117 -21.94 -11.32 -13.57
N ILE A 118 -21.21 -12.14 -14.32
CA ILE A 118 -20.66 -13.40 -13.87
C ILE A 118 -19.13 -13.33 -13.88
N ILE A 119 -18.52 -13.52 -12.71
CA ILE A 119 -17.07 -13.64 -12.57
C ILE A 119 -16.66 -15.06 -12.99
N THR A 120 -15.73 -15.14 -13.93
CA THR A 120 -15.25 -16.42 -14.51
C THR A 120 -13.74 -16.57 -14.34
N LYS A 121 -13.22 -17.80 -14.51
CA LYS A 121 -11.77 -18.10 -14.42
C LYS A 121 -11.10 -17.61 -13.12
N HIS A 122 -11.85 -17.59 -12.02
CA HIS A 122 -11.39 -17.10 -10.72
C HIS A 122 -10.49 -18.09 -9.97
N GLY A 123 -10.59 -19.39 -10.26
CA GLY A 123 -9.80 -20.44 -9.63
C GLY A 123 -10.20 -20.76 -8.19
N LEU A 124 -11.42 -20.38 -7.78
CA LEU A 124 -11.93 -20.58 -6.42
C LEU A 124 -12.80 -21.84 -6.35
N LYS A 125 -12.89 -22.42 -5.16
CA LYS A 125 -13.87 -23.45 -4.76
C LYS A 125 -14.87 -22.82 -3.79
N GLN A 126 -16.00 -23.50 -3.54
CA GLN A 126 -17.04 -23.01 -2.64
C GLN A 126 -16.50 -22.66 -1.24
N ALA A 127 -15.56 -23.46 -0.72
CA ALA A 127 -14.90 -23.22 0.58
C ALA A 127 -14.19 -21.85 0.68
N HIS A 128 -13.80 -21.24 -0.44
CA HIS A 128 -13.12 -19.93 -0.43
C HIS A 128 -14.12 -18.75 -0.42
N ILE A 129 -15.41 -18.99 -0.64
CA ILE A 129 -16.43 -17.96 -0.75
C ILE A 129 -17.04 -17.71 0.63
N GLN A 130 -16.37 -16.86 1.41
CA GLN A 130 -16.76 -16.56 2.79
C GLN A 130 -17.56 -15.24 2.89
N PRO A 131 -18.65 -15.17 3.68
CA PRO A 131 -19.51 -13.98 3.80
C PRO A 131 -18.78 -12.70 4.18
N ASN A 132 -17.73 -12.81 5.00
CA ASN A 132 -17.00 -11.67 5.54
C ASN A 132 -15.90 -11.15 4.60
N ASN A 133 -15.58 -11.87 3.53
CA ASN A 133 -14.56 -11.44 2.58
C ASN A 133 -14.97 -10.15 1.85
N LYS A 134 -14.03 -9.20 1.73
CA LYS A 134 -14.26 -7.87 1.12
C LYS A 134 -14.82 -7.96 -0.30
N PHE A 135 -14.33 -8.88 -1.12
CA PHE A 135 -14.82 -9.04 -2.49
C PHE A 135 -16.24 -9.63 -2.52
N ILE A 136 -16.58 -10.52 -1.58
CA ILE A 136 -17.93 -11.09 -1.46
C ILE A 136 -18.94 -10.04 -0.99
N LYS A 137 -18.55 -9.13 -0.09
CA LYS A 137 -19.36 -7.95 0.26
C LYS A 137 -19.64 -7.06 -0.97
N ILE A 138 -18.62 -6.84 -1.81
CA ILE A 138 -18.78 -6.08 -3.05
C ILE A 138 -19.66 -6.84 -4.05
N ALA A 139 -19.49 -8.16 -4.18
CA ALA A 139 -20.30 -9.00 -5.04
C ALA A 139 -21.78 -8.94 -4.67
N ASN A 140 -22.11 -9.04 -3.37
CA ASN A 140 -23.47 -8.85 -2.87
C ASN A 140 -24.01 -7.46 -3.23
N ARG A 141 -23.24 -6.39 -2.99
CA ARG A 141 -23.67 -5.01 -3.26
C ARG A 141 -23.92 -4.73 -4.75
N LEU A 142 -23.18 -5.38 -5.65
CA LEU A 142 -23.28 -5.19 -7.10
C LEU A 142 -24.14 -6.27 -7.78
N GLY A 143 -24.66 -7.25 -7.05
CA GLY A 143 -25.39 -8.40 -7.59
C GLY A 143 -24.53 -9.21 -8.58
N LEU A 144 -23.30 -9.55 -8.18
CA LEU A 144 -22.39 -10.36 -8.99
C LEU A 144 -22.60 -11.85 -8.69
N LYS A 145 -22.47 -12.68 -9.73
CA LYS A 145 -22.46 -14.14 -9.65
C LYS A 145 -21.06 -14.66 -9.92
N PHE A 146 -20.79 -15.89 -9.49
CA PHE A 146 -19.55 -16.61 -9.78
C PHE A 146 -19.89 -17.85 -10.57
N ASP A 147 -19.08 -18.15 -11.58
CA ASP A 147 -19.25 -19.35 -12.38
C ASP A 147 -19.21 -20.60 -11.49
N ARG A 148 -20.32 -21.36 -11.48
CA ARG A 148 -20.49 -22.61 -10.72
C ARG A 148 -20.39 -22.50 -9.19
N LEU A 149 -20.44 -21.30 -8.61
CA LEU A 149 -20.37 -21.11 -7.16
C LEU A 149 -21.55 -20.28 -6.64
N SER A 150 -22.03 -20.59 -5.44
CA SER A 150 -23.04 -19.78 -4.76
C SER A 150 -22.37 -18.67 -3.96
N VAL A 151 -22.95 -17.46 -4.04
CA VAL A 151 -22.51 -16.29 -3.27
C VAL A 151 -23.36 -16.21 -2.01
N PRO A 152 -22.79 -16.39 -0.81
CA PRO A 152 -23.55 -16.26 0.43
C PRO A 152 -23.91 -14.80 0.68
N ALA A 153 -25.00 -14.58 1.41
CA ALA A 153 -25.35 -13.27 1.89
C ALA A 153 -24.24 -12.73 2.80
N SER A 154 -23.79 -11.50 2.55
CA SER A 154 -22.83 -10.81 3.41
C SER A 154 -23.54 -9.91 4.42
N PRO A 155 -23.05 -9.81 5.67
CA PRO A 155 -23.59 -8.86 6.63
C PRO A 155 -23.40 -7.42 6.11
N LYS A 156 -24.46 -6.61 6.22
CA LYS A 156 -24.36 -5.17 6.01
C LYS A 156 -23.62 -4.58 7.20
N SER A 157 -22.54 -3.86 6.94
CA SER A 157 -21.91 -2.99 7.93
C SER A 157 -21.95 -1.58 7.38
N ASP A 158 -22.51 -0.67 8.18
CA ASP A 158 -22.62 0.74 7.82
C ASP A 158 -21.30 1.50 8.06
N ALA A 159 -20.36 0.92 8.83
CA ALA A 159 -19.05 1.48 9.11
C ALA A 159 -17.96 0.79 8.27
N TYR A 160 -17.58 1.39 7.14
CA TYR A 160 -16.36 1.01 6.40
C TYR A 160 -15.09 1.50 7.10
N TRP A 161 -15.17 2.69 7.70
CA TRP A 161 -14.07 3.28 8.44
C TRP A 161 -14.14 2.84 9.89
N LYS A 162 -12.99 2.43 10.44
CA LYS A 162 -12.79 2.21 11.86
C LYS A 162 -11.53 2.95 12.29
N TYR A 163 -11.50 3.41 13.53
CA TYR A 163 -10.27 3.88 14.13
C TYR A 163 -9.29 2.70 14.20
N GLU A 164 -8.05 2.92 13.77
CA GLU A 164 -7.03 1.88 13.76
C GLU A 164 -6.33 1.85 15.12
N THR A 165 -6.51 0.76 15.86
CA THR A 165 -5.94 0.55 17.20
C THR A 165 -5.04 -0.68 17.25
N GLU A 166 -4.90 -1.40 16.15
CA GLU A 166 -4.17 -2.67 16.10
C GLU A 166 -3.03 -2.64 15.09
N GLY A 167 -2.96 -1.65 14.21
CA GLY A 167 -1.97 -1.60 13.13
C GLY A 167 -0.52 -1.57 13.62
N GLU A 168 0.32 -2.46 13.09
CA GLU A 168 1.77 -2.47 13.35
C GLU A 168 2.44 -1.12 13.08
N LYS A 169 1.95 -0.41 12.06
CA LYS A 169 2.57 0.82 11.54
C LYS A 169 2.19 2.08 12.32
N LEU A 170 1.33 1.99 13.33
CA LEU A 170 0.91 3.17 14.11
C LEU A 170 2.10 3.86 14.79
N GLY A 171 3.01 3.09 15.38
CA GLY A 171 4.21 3.64 16.04
C GLY A 171 5.14 4.36 15.06
N THR A 172 5.35 3.82 13.86
CA THR A 172 6.23 4.44 12.86
C THR A 172 5.60 5.68 12.21
N ILE A 173 4.28 5.67 11.98
CA ILE A 173 3.54 6.85 11.52
C ILE A 173 3.61 7.97 12.56
N PHE A 174 3.41 7.64 13.85
CA PHE A 174 3.51 8.62 14.93
C PHE A 174 4.90 9.27 14.96
N ILE A 175 5.96 8.46 14.98
CA ILE A 175 7.34 8.98 15.02
C ILE A 175 7.68 9.81 13.79
N HIS A 176 7.25 9.40 12.61
CA HIS A 176 7.41 10.19 11.38
C HIS A 176 6.82 11.59 11.54
N LEU A 177 5.52 11.67 11.90
CA LEU A 177 4.83 12.95 12.04
C LEU A 177 5.44 13.82 13.13
N VAL A 178 5.77 13.25 14.30
CA VAL A 178 6.32 14.03 15.41
C VAL A 178 7.70 14.59 15.06
N ILE A 179 8.54 13.83 14.36
CA ILE A 179 9.87 14.30 13.97
C ILE A 179 9.79 15.44 12.95
N GLU A 180 8.96 15.31 11.91
CA GLU A 180 8.86 16.36 10.88
C GLU A 180 8.22 17.64 11.40
N ASN A 181 7.35 17.58 12.42
CA ASN A 181 6.66 18.75 12.94
C ASN A 181 7.35 19.38 14.17
N PHE A 182 8.11 18.61 14.94
CA PHE A 182 8.70 19.08 16.21
C PHE A 182 10.23 19.07 16.22
N THR A 183 10.89 18.78 15.10
CA THR A 183 12.36 18.86 14.99
C THR A 183 12.79 19.37 13.61
N LYS A 184 14.10 19.47 13.39
CA LYS A 184 14.69 19.68 12.04
C LYS A 184 14.98 18.38 11.28
N GLY A 185 14.61 17.23 11.84
CA GLY A 185 14.73 15.95 11.17
C GLY A 185 13.66 15.77 10.09
N TYR A 186 13.94 14.89 9.13
CA TYR A 186 13.07 14.70 7.97
C TYR A 186 13.03 13.24 7.52
N SER A 187 11.92 12.79 6.92
CA SER A 187 11.82 11.47 6.30
C SER A 187 12.42 11.45 4.90
N ILE A 188 13.50 10.69 4.71
CA ILE A 188 14.11 10.47 3.39
C ILE A 188 13.64 9.19 2.71
N PHE A 189 12.81 8.39 3.39
CA PHE A 189 12.08 7.27 2.80
C PHE A 189 10.98 6.80 3.77
N GLU A 190 9.80 6.51 3.25
CA GLU A 190 8.70 5.94 4.03
C GLU A 190 8.00 4.80 3.27
N ASN A 191 7.61 3.79 4.02
CA ASN A 191 6.85 2.64 3.56
C ASN A 191 5.82 2.28 4.65
N HIS A 192 4.97 3.26 4.99
CA HIS A 192 3.94 3.04 5.99
C HIS A 192 2.69 2.40 5.40
N ALA A 193 2.08 1.52 6.19
CA ALA A 193 0.78 0.89 5.94
C ALA A 193 0.66 0.24 4.54
N GLY A 194 -0.55 -0.14 4.13
CA GLY A 194 -0.81 -0.73 2.80
C GLY A 194 -0.74 0.26 1.64
N CYS A 195 0.03 1.34 1.76
CA CYS A 195 0.16 2.38 0.74
C CYS A 195 1.18 1.99 -0.35
N GLU A 196 1.23 2.80 -1.41
CA GLU A 196 2.30 2.68 -2.41
C GLU A 196 3.65 2.93 -1.72
N LYS A 197 4.65 2.10 -2.03
CA LYS A 197 6.01 2.28 -1.52
C LYS A 197 6.50 3.68 -1.88
N GLY A 198 7.01 4.43 -0.91
CA GLY A 198 7.58 5.75 -1.13
C GLY A 198 8.86 5.75 -1.98
N TYR A 199 9.35 6.96 -2.22
CA TYR A 199 10.63 7.20 -2.89
C TYR A 199 11.72 7.47 -1.86
N PHE A 200 12.95 7.11 -2.19
CA PHE A 200 14.12 7.56 -1.44
C PHE A 200 14.49 8.97 -1.91
N ILE A 201 14.82 9.86 -0.98
CA ILE A 201 15.16 11.25 -1.27
C ILE A 201 16.68 11.41 -1.14
N THR A 202 17.34 11.75 -2.25
CA THR A 202 18.80 11.98 -2.28
C THR A 202 19.18 13.28 -1.59
N SER A 203 20.48 13.50 -1.35
CA SER A 203 20.97 14.74 -0.74
C SER A 203 20.73 15.98 -1.59
N GLU A 204 20.49 15.81 -2.89
CA GLU A 204 20.06 16.86 -3.82
C GLU A 204 18.53 17.03 -3.89
N GLY A 205 17.76 16.30 -3.08
CA GLY A 205 16.30 16.34 -3.04
C GLY A 205 15.61 15.54 -4.16
N LYS A 206 16.35 14.69 -4.89
CA LYS A 206 15.77 13.87 -5.96
C LYS A 206 15.05 12.66 -5.37
N HIS A 207 13.85 12.39 -5.89
CA HIS A 207 13.06 11.22 -5.51
C HIS A 207 13.40 10.04 -6.45
N ILE A 208 13.93 8.96 -5.88
CA ILE A 208 14.31 7.74 -6.62
C ILE A 208 13.58 6.51 -6.10
N PRO A 209 13.09 5.62 -6.98
CA PRO A 209 12.40 4.42 -6.56
C PRO A 209 13.40 3.41 -5.96
N LEU A 210 13.01 2.73 -4.89
CA LEU A 210 13.81 1.64 -4.34
C LEU A 210 13.71 0.37 -5.18
N GLU A 211 14.86 -0.23 -5.47
CA GLU A 211 14.97 -1.51 -6.11
C GLU A 211 14.42 -2.62 -5.21
N LYS A 212 13.90 -3.67 -5.84
CA LYS A 212 13.39 -4.84 -5.12
C LYS A 212 14.49 -5.86 -4.82
N TYR A 213 15.55 -5.87 -5.62
CA TYR A 213 16.57 -6.91 -5.59
C TYR A 213 17.95 -6.27 -5.66
N SER A 214 18.88 -6.69 -4.81
CA SER A 214 20.29 -6.34 -4.94
C SER A 214 20.94 -7.09 -6.11
N ASP A 215 20.39 -8.25 -6.47
CA ASP A 215 20.68 -8.94 -7.73
C ASP A 215 19.44 -9.70 -8.23
N ARG A 216 18.82 -9.17 -9.29
CA ARG A 216 17.62 -9.76 -9.88
C ARG A 216 17.89 -11.11 -10.57
N LYS A 217 19.06 -11.30 -11.19
CA LYS A 217 19.40 -12.54 -11.90
C LYS A 217 19.58 -13.66 -10.89
N ALA A 218 20.40 -13.45 -9.87
CA ALA A 218 20.60 -14.43 -8.79
C ALA A 218 19.30 -14.73 -8.02
N TYR A 219 18.45 -13.73 -7.75
CA TYR A 219 17.15 -13.96 -7.11
C TYR A 219 16.24 -14.89 -7.93
N LYS A 220 16.17 -14.66 -9.25
CA LYS A 220 15.37 -15.48 -10.16
C LYS A 220 15.96 -16.89 -10.33
N ALA A 221 17.27 -17.04 -10.20
CA ALA A 221 17.96 -18.34 -10.19
C ALA A 221 17.77 -19.14 -8.88
N GLY A 222 17.13 -18.57 -7.85
CA GLY A 222 16.78 -19.27 -6.62
C GLY A 222 17.34 -18.63 -5.34
N ASN A 223 18.34 -17.74 -5.44
CA ASN A 223 18.94 -17.10 -4.28
C ASN A 223 18.03 -16.03 -3.67
N LYS A 224 17.15 -16.43 -2.75
CA LYS A 224 16.17 -15.53 -2.13
C LYS A 224 16.78 -14.45 -1.25
N ASN A 225 18.04 -14.57 -0.86
CA ASN A 225 18.76 -13.58 -0.06
C ASN A 225 19.11 -12.30 -0.84
N LYS A 226 18.86 -12.28 -2.16
CA LYS A 226 19.07 -11.10 -3.02
C LYS A 226 17.87 -10.15 -3.07
N ILE A 227 16.88 -10.35 -2.20
CA ILE A 227 15.80 -9.39 -1.99
C ILE A 227 16.29 -8.31 -1.02
N ILE A 228 16.10 -7.04 -1.37
CA ILE A 228 16.47 -5.95 -0.48
C ILE A 228 15.46 -5.91 0.66
N SER A 229 15.94 -5.94 1.90
CA SER A 229 15.10 -5.68 3.07
C SER A 229 14.81 -4.19 3.12
N ILE A 230 13.54 -3.83 3.03
CA ILE A 230 13.08 -2.44 2.94
C ILE A 230 12.63 -2.03 4.34
N PRO A 231 13.22 -0.97 4.94
CA PRO A 231 12.78 -0.46 6.23
C PRO A 231 11.39 0.15 6.11
N ASP A 232 10.73 0.38 7.24
CA ASP A 232 9.45 1.10 7.23
C ASP A 232 9.63 2.61 7.09
N LEU A 233 10.74 3.13 7.63
CA LEU A 233 11.03 4.55 7.67
C LEU A 233 12.55 4.75 7.71
N ILE A 234 13.03 5.76 7.00
CA ILE A 234 14.41 6.25 7.09
C ILE A 234 14.35 7.74 7.38
N LEU A 235 14.92 8.14 8.51
CA LEU A 235 14.98 9.53 8.93
C LEU A 235 16.40 10.06 8.82
N ILE A 236 16.51 11.35 8.56
CA ILE A 236 17.78 12.08 8.58
C ILE A 236 17.75 13.17 9.66
N ASP A 237 18.85 13.26 10.41
CA ASP A 237 19.17 14.36 11.32
C ASP A 237 20.39 15.08 10.77
N PHE A 238 20.15 16.19 10.08
CA PHE A 238 21.22 17.02 9.51
C PHE A 238 22.12 17.63 10.60
N GLY A 239 21.57 17.96 11.77
CA GLY A 239 22.33 18.60 12.85
C GLY A 239 23.36 17.66 13.50
N ARG A 240 23.12 16.35 13.42
CA ARG A 240 24.00 15.32 14.00
C ARG A 240 24.69 14.44 12.97
N SER A 241 24.50 14.72 11.69
CA SER A 241 24.95 13.87 10.58
C SER A 241 24.59 12.39 10.81
N GLU A 242 23.35 12.13 11.22
CA GLU A 242 22.86 10.78 11.54
C GLU A 242 21.67 10.40 10.65
N ILE A 243 21.67 9.15 10.17
CA ILE A 243 20.53 8.54 9.50
C ILE A 243 20.03 7.39 10.36
N ILE A 244 18.71 7.31 10.53
CA ILE A 244 18.04 6.34 11.39
C ILE A 244 17.18 5.42 10.51
N ASN A 245 17.61 4.17 10.37
CA ASN A 245 16.86 3.10 9.72
C ASN A 245 15.93 2.43 10.71
N ILE A 246 14.63 2.42 10.40
CA ILE A 246 13.58 2.02 11.34
C ILE A 246 12.80 0.82 10.81
N GLU A 247 12.65 -0.19 11.67
CA GLU A 247 11.67 -1.26 11.51
C GLU A 247 10.53 -1.05 12.51
N GLY A 248 9.28 -1.06 12.03
CA GLY A 248 8.07 -0.98 12.85
C GLY A 248 7.53 -2.36 13.18
N LYS A 249 7.23 -2.63 14.45
CA LYS A 249 6.59 -3.89 14.88
C LYS A 249 5.52 -3.66 15.93
N LYS A 250 4.56 -4.58 16.04
CA LYS A 250 3.80 -4.71 17.29
C LYS A 250 4.74 -5.10 18.42
N TYR A 251 4.48 -4.63 19.63
CA TYR A 251 5.29 -4.91 20.81
C TYR A 251 5.54 -6.42 21.03
N GLN A 252 4.51 -7.25 20.84
CA GLN A 252 4.62 -8.72 20.94
C GLN A 252 5.64 -9.34 19.98
N PHE A 253 5.97 -8.66 18.86
CA PHE A 253 6.92 -9.11 17.85
C PHE A 253 8.25 -8.37 17.89
N ARG A 254 8.56 -7.63 18.97
CA ARG A 254 9.78 -6.81 19.09
C ARG A 254 11.08 -7.57 18.78
N GLN A 255 11.19 -8.82 19.25
CA GLN A 255 12.38 -9.65 19.00
C GLN A 255 12.56 -9.99 17.51
N ASN A 256 11.47 -10.12 16.76
CA ASN A 256 11.52 -10.31 15.32
C ASN A 256 12.02 -9.03 14.62
N GLY A 257 11.49 -7.86 15.01
CA GLY A 257 11.97 -6.58 14.52
C GLY A 257 13.47 -6.38 14.74
N ILE A 258 13.98 -6.74 15.92
CA ILE A 258 15.42 -6.66 16.23
C ILE A 258 16.26 -7.56 15.29
N LYS A 259 15.76 -8.76 14.97
CA LYS A 259 16.44 -9.67 14.03
C LYS A 259 16.44 -9.10 12.60
N GLU A 260 15.34 -8.49 12.18
CA GLU A 260 15.16 -7.92 10.84
C GLU A 260 16.10 -6.74 10.56
N LEU A 261 16.50 -5.97 11.59
CA LEU A 261 17.51 -4.91 11.45
C LEU A 261 18.81 -5.39 10.80
N LYS A 262 19.17 -6.68 10.90
CA LYS A 262 20.37 -7.23 10.25
C LYS A 262 20.30 -7.17 8.72
N GLY A 263 19.09 -7.17 8.14
CA GLY A 263 18.84 -7.16 6.71
C GLY A 263 19.07 -5.82 6.00
N PHE A 264 19.22 -4.72 6.74
CA PHE A 264 19.31 -3.37 6.16
C PHE A 264 20.66 -3.04 5.49
N SER A 265 21.61 -3.97 5.43
CA SER A 265 22.92 -3.71 4.83
C SER A 265 22.85 -3.34 3.35
N ASP A 266 21.93 -3.93 2.58
CA ASP A 266 21.77 -3.64 1.14
C ASP A 266 21.21 -2.24 0.90
N ILE A 267 20.20 -1.81 1.66
CA ILE A 267 19.63 -0.46 1.54
C ILE A 267 20.65 0.60 1.97
N GLU A 268 21.42 0.31 3.02
CA GLU A 268 22.47 1.20 3.50
C GLU A 268 23.58 1.38 2.49
N LYS A 269 24.04 0.30 1.87
CA LYS A 269 25.10 0.36 0.86
C LYS A 269 24.62 1.07 -0.42
N THR A 270 23.44 0.72 -0.90
CA THR A 270 22.97 1.10 -2.25
C THR A 270 22.41 2.52 -2.29
N TYR A 271 21.85 3.00 -1.18
CA TYR A 271 21.18 4.30 -1.12
C TYR A 271 21.82 5.22 -0.10
N ILE A 272 21.87 4.82 1.17
CA ILE A 272 22.30 5.75 2.22
C ILE A 272 23.77 6.16 2.05
N LYS A 273 24.68 5.20 1.86
CA LYS A 273 26.11 5.49 1.68
C LYS A 273 26.43 6.13 0.33
N GLU A 274 25.60 5.89 -0.69
CA GLU A 274 25.75 6.52 -2.00
C GLU A 274 25.43 8.02 -1.91
N TYR A 275 24.27 8.38 -1.35
CA TYR A 275 23.79 9.76 -1.35
C TYR A 275 24.14 10.56 -0.08
N TYR A 276 24.46 9.88 1.03
CA TYR A 276 24.82 10.46 2.32
C TYR A 276 26.06 9.78 2.95
N PRO A 277 27.21 9.73 2.26
CA PRO A 277 28.37 8.93 2.66
C PRO A 277 28.98 9.29 4.02
N LYS A 278 28.80 10.54 4.46
CA LYS A 278 29.36 11.06 5.72
C LYS A 278 28.44 10.85 6.93
N PHE A 279 27.20 10.39 6.71
CA PHE A 279 26.22 10.24 7.78
C PHE A 279 26.44 8.92 8.52
N LYS A 280 26.44 9.00 9.86
CA LYS A 280 26.44 7.81 10.71
C LYS A 280 25.08 7.13 10.58
N ILE A 281 25.08 5.81 10.40
CA ILE A 281 23.85 5.03 10.30
C ILE A 281 23.54 4.36 11.62
N THR A 282 22.33 4.59 12.14
CA THR A 282 21.77 3.92 13.32
C THR A 282 20.56 3.09 12.91
N ARG A 283 20.47 1.85 13.40
CA ARG A 283 19.32 0.96 13.18
C ARG A 283 18.52 0.83 14.46
N THR A 284 17.20 0.97 14.39
CA THR A 284 16.33 0.89 15.56
C THR A 284 14.97 0.30 15.24
N VAL A 285 14.31 -0.26 16.25
CA VAL A 285 12.93 -0.71 16.19
C VAL A 285 12.02 0.34 16.83
N VAL A 286 10.90 0.62 16.18
CA VAL A 286 9.79 1.41 16.71
C VAL A 286 8.61 0.46 16.96
N LEU A 287 8.02 0.53 18.15
CA LEU A 287 6.97 -0.38 18.58
C LEU A 287 5.63 0.32 18.74
N TYR A 288 4.56 -0.45 18.51
CA TYR A 288 3.20 -0.11 18.90
C TYR A 288 2.54 -1.26 19.67
N GLY A 289 1.71 -0.93 20.66
CA GLY A 289 0.94 -1.89 21.45
C GLY A 289 1.60 -2.30 22.77
N GLY A 290 0.98 -3.20 23.53
CA GLY A 290 1.45 -3.52 24.88
C GLY A 290 1.15 -2.39 25.89
N THR A 291 1.45 -2.62 27.16
CA THR A 291 1.16 -1.69 28.26
C THR A 291 2.41 -1.28 29.04
N GLU A 292 3.58 -1.64 28.52
CA GLU A 292 4.86 -1.38 29.15
C GLU A 292 5.18 0.10 29.14
N THR A 293 5.76 0.56 30.25
CA THR A 293 6.22 1.93 30.46
C THR A 293 7.74 2.04 30.40
N LYS A 294 8.44 0.92 30.16
CA LYS A 294 9.89 0.82 30.06
C LYS A 294 10.28 -0.18 28.99
N ILE A 295 11.39 0.08 28.32
CA ILE A 295 11.97 -0.79 27.27
C ILE A 295 13.38 -1.17 27.68
N ILE A 296 13.68 -2.47 27.73
CA ILE A 296 15.01 -2.96 28.13
C ILE A 296 15.92 -3.26 26.93
N GLU A 297 15.33 -3.51 25.76
CA GLU A 297 16.05 -3.83 24.55
C GLU A 297 16.75 -2.60 23.96
N ILE A 298 18.09 -2.62 23.95
CA ILE A 298 18.93 -1.52 23.45
C ILE A 298 18.61 -1.13 21.98
N LYS A 299 18.13 -2.08 21.17
CA LYS A 299 17.81 -1.87 19.76
C LYS A 299 16.43 -1.25 19.52
N VAL A 300 15.59 -1.16 20.56
CA VAL A 300 14.29 -0.51 20.47
C VAL A 300 14.45 0.95 20.87
N GLY A 301 14.06 1.86 19.98
CA GLY A 301 14.22 3.30 20.17
C GLY A 301 12.99 3.97 20.75
N PHE A 302 11.80 3.42 20.49
CA PHE A 302 10.54 4.02 20.91
C PHE A 302 9.41 2.98 20.96
N LEU A 303 8.48 3.17 21.89
CA LEU A 303 7.22 2.47 22.01
C LEU A 303 6.08 3.49 22.22
N LEU A 304 5.06 3.40 21.36
CA LEU A 304 3.73 3.95 21.63
C LEU A 304 2.86 2.82 22.18
N ASN A 305 2.59 2.84 23.49
CA ASN A 305 1.82 1.78 24.14
C ASN A 305 0.30 1.99 23.99
N GLU A 306 -0.51 1.03 24.44
CA GLU A 306 -1.97 1.05 24.30
C GLU A 306 -2.65 2.12 25.19
N ASN A 307 -1.95 2.62 26.20
CA ASN A 307 -2.43 3.71 27.06
C ASN A 307 -2.12 5.10 26.46
N GLY A 308 -1.37 5.17 25.37
CA GLY A 308 -0.91 6.42 24.76
C GLY A 308 0.41 6.94 25.33
N ASP A 309 1.12 6.17 26.16
CA ASP A 309 2.40 6.59 26.70
C ASP A 309 3.49 6.61 25.61
N LEU A 310 4.35 7.63 25.69
CA LEU A 310 5.46 7.86 24.78
C LEU A 310 6.76 7.36 25.41
N VAL A 311 7.06 6.07 25.25
CA VAL A 311 8.17 5.42 25.95
C VAL A 311 9.43 5.41 25.09
N LEU A 312 10.49 6.12 25.54
CA LEU A 312 11.79 6.13 24.89
C LEU A 312 12.66 4.93 25.33
N GLY A 313 13.34 4.30 24.39
CA GLY A 313 14.29 3.22 24.69
C GLY A 313 15.61 3.72 25.29
N ILE A 314 16.36 2.80 25.94
CA ILE A 314 17.63 3.11 26.62
C ILE A 314 18.61 3.87 25.72
N LYS A 315 18.75 3.41 24.47
CA LYS A 315 19.58 4.05 23.43
C LYS A 315 18.73 4.66 22.32
N ALA A 316 17.56 5.21 22.66
CA ALA A 316 16.73 5.95 21.72
C ALA A 316 17.57 7.01 20.98
N PRO A 317 17.47 7.10 19.64
CA PRO A 317 18.13 8.15 18.86
C PRO A 317 17.88 9.54 19.46
N LYS A 318 18.88 10.42 19.42
CA LYS A 318 18.75 11.77 20.00
C LYS A 318 17.60 12.55 19.35
N LEU A 319 17.41 12.37 18.04
CA LEU A 319 16.30 12.94 17.29
C LEU A 319 14.93 12.57 17.91
N PHE A 320 14.75 11.33 18.37
CA PHE A 320 13.48 10.90 18.98
C PHE A 320 13.26 11.61 20.32
N ARG A 321 14.31 11.71 21.14
CA ARG A 321 14.23 12.38 22.45
C ARG A 321 13.86 13.85 22.29
N GLU A 322 14.50 14.52 21.34
CA GLU A 322 14.20 15.92 20.99
C GLU A 322 12.76 16.08 20.51
N ALA A 323 12.31 15.22 19.59
CA ALA A 323 10.95 15.30 19.03
C ALA A 323 9.88 15.12 20.10
N ILE A 324 10.01 14.11 20.96
CA ILE A 324 9.04 13.84 22.03
C ILE A 324 9.07 14.95 23.09
N LYS A 325 10.25 15.45 23.47
CA LYS A 325 10.36 16.59 24.38
C LYS A 325 9.63 17.81 23.82
N ASN A 326 9.92 18.18 22.57
CA ASN A 326 9.32 19.36 21.93
C ASN A 326 7.80 19.20 21.74
N LEU A 327 7.31 18.00 21.48
CA LEU A 327 5.87 17.70 21.44
C LEU A 327 5.21 17.93 22.80
N LEU A 328 5.81 17.41 23.88
CA LEU A 328 5.26 17.57 25.23
C LEU A 328 5.33 19.03 25.69
N ASP A 329 6.44 19.72 25.41
CA ASP A 329 6.62 21.15 25.72
C ASP A 329 5.61 22.03 24.97
N PHE A 330 5.16 21.64 23.77
CA PHE A 330 4.14 22.39 23.01
C PHE A 330 2.74 22.33 23.63
N TRP A 331 2.42 21.23 24.31
CA TRP A 331 1.11 21.01 24.94
C TRP A 331 1.10 21.29 26.45
N SER A 332 2.26 21.59 27.04
CA SER A 332 2.41 21.95 28.47
C SER A 332 2.11 23.42 28.70
#